data_AF-A0A946NQE9-F1
#
_entry.id   AF-A0A946NQE9-F1
#
_cell.length_a   1.000
_cell.length_b   1.000
_cell.length_c   1.000
_cell.angle_alpha   90.00
_cell.angle_beta   90.00
_cell.angle_gamma   90.00
#
_symmetry.space_group_name_H-M   'P 1'
#
loop_
_entity.id
_entity.type
_entity.pdbx_description
1 polymer ?
#
loop_
_entity_poly.entity_id
_entity_poly.type
_entity_poly.pdbx_seq_one_letter_code
_entity_poly.pdbx_strand_id
1 'polypeptide(L)'
;MNLNAIKVIYFNEMMRFWKTLFQSIASPVISTALYFVVFGSAIGSRMENIEGVSYGLFIVPGLTMLSVLTQSISNASFGIFFPKFTGTIYELLSAPVSFYETLIGYVGAAATKSL
;
A
#
# COMPACT_ATOMS: atom_id res chain seq x y z
N MET A 1 21.43 4.06 -19.32
CA MET A 1 20.49 3.61 -18.29
C MET A 1 21.31 3.01 -17.15
N ASN A 2 21.37 3.70 -16.03
CA ASN A 2 22.15 3.34 -14.85
C ASN A 2 21.32 2.39 -13.97
N LEU A 3 21.48 1.09 -14.20
CA LEU A 3 20.79 0.05 -13.43
C LEU A 3 21.13 0.07 -11.94
N ASN A 4 22.33 0.57 -11.59
CA ASN A 4 22.75 0.69 -10.19
C ASN A 4 21.94 1.78 -9.46
N ALA A 5 21.64 2.90 -10.12
CA ALA A 5 20.81 3.95 -9.55
C ALA A 5 19.39 3.43 -9.25
N ILE A 6 18.78 2.71 -10.20
CA ILE A 6 17.47 2.07 -10.02
C ILE A 6 17.50 1.10 -8.85
N LYS A 7 18.53 0.24 -8.78
CA LYS A 7 18.71 -0.75 -7.72
C LYS A 7 18.82 -0.07 -6.35
N VAL A 8 19.62 0.98 -6.22
CA VAL A 8 19.81 1.69 -4.95
C VAL A 8 18.52 2.35 -4.48
N ILE A 9 17.77 3.02 -5.37
CA ILE A 9 16.47 3.62 -5.04
C ILE A 9 15.50 2.55 -4.56
N TYR A 10 15.41 1.44 -5.29
CA TYR A 10 14.56 0.31 -4.95
C TYR A 10 14.92 -0.28 -3.57
N PHE A 11 16.18 -0.58 -3.32
CA PHE A 11 16.63 -1.15 -2.04
C PHE A 11 16.40 -0.18 -0.88
N ASN A 12 16.62 1.12 -1.07
CA ASN A 12 16.36 2.12 -0.05
C ASN A 12 14.88 2.18 0.34
N GLU A 13 13.99 2.17 -0.66
CA GLU A 13 12.55 2.11 -0.43
C GLU A 13 12.12 0.81 0.25
N MET A 14 12.70 -0.33 -0.11
CA MET A 14 12.41 -1.61 0.54
C MET A 14 12.89 -1.62 2.00
N MET A 15 14.10 -1.12 2.29
CA MET A 15 14.60 -1.00 3.67
C MET A 15 13.69 -0.11 4.54
N ARG A 16 13.15 0.98 3.98
CA ARG A 16 12.16 1.81 4.67
C ARG A 16 10.91 1.01 5.03
N PHE A 17 10.39 0.23 4.07
CA PHE A 17 9.22 -0.61 4.28
C PHE A 17 9.45 -1.65 5.37
N TRP A 18 10.60 -2.33 5.38
CA TRP A 18 10.94 -3.31 6.42
C TRP A 18 10.95 -2.69 7.83
N LYS A 19 11.37 -1.43 7.97
CA LYS A 19 11.36 -0.72 9.26
C LYS A 19 9.95 -0.33 9.72
N THR A 20 8.99 -0.17 8.80
CA THR A 20 7.62 0.23 9.12
C THR A 20 6.61 -0.92 9.02
N LEU A 21 7.06 -2.17 8.82
CA LEU A 21 6.19 -3.34 8.65
C LEU A 21 5.10 -3.46 9.70
N PHE A 22 5.46 -3.23 10.97
CA PHE A 22 4.50 -3.35 12.07
C PHE A 22 3.37 -2.33 11.94
N GLN A 23 3.68 -1.09 11.53
CA GLN A 23 2.69 -0.05 11.31
C GLN A 23 1.89 -0.30 10.02
N SER A 24 2.57 -0.71 8.95
CA SER A 24 1.99 -0.93 7.62
C SER A 24 1.10 -2.17 7.54
N ILE A 25 1.26 -3.16 8.42
CA ILE A 25 0.44 -4.39 8.46
C ILE A 25 -0.58 -4.36 9.60
N ALA A 26 -0.19 -3.94 10.81
CA ALA A 26 -1.11 -4.01 11.95
C ALA A 26 -2.32 -3.08 11.76
N SER A 27 -2.12 -1.88 11.21
CA SER A 27 -3.21 -0.92 11.02
C SER A 27 -4.27 -1.41 10.02
N PRO A 28 -3.91 -1.92 8.81
CA PRO A 28 -4.90 -2.49 7.90
C PRO A 28 -5.60 -3.73 8.45
N VAL A 29 -4.87 -4.62 9.12
CA VAL A 29 -5.45 -5.86 9.68
C VAL A 29 -6.48 -5.54 10.76
N ILE A 30 -6.19 -4.60 11.65
CA ILE A 30 -7.14 -4.18 12.69
C ILE A 30 -8.37 -3.53 12.06
N SER A 31 -8.19 -2.59 11.12
CA SER A 31 -9.31 -1.92 10.45
C SER A 31 -10.20 -2.89 9.67
N THR A 32 -9.61 -3.82 8.92
CA THR A 32 -10.36 -4.84 8.18
C THR A 32 -11.09 -5.80 9.12
N ALA A 33 -10.45 -6.24 10.21
CA ALA A 33 -11.10 -7.06 11.22
C ALA A 33 -12.29 -6.34 11.88
N LEU A 34 -12.14 -5.06 12.21
CA LEU A 34 -13.23 -4.23 12.75
C LEU A 34 -14.38 -4.10 11.73
N TYR A 35 -14.07 -3.88 10.45
CA TYR A 35 -15.09 -3.87 9.41
C TYR A 35 -15.80 -5.22 9.28
N PHE A 36 -15.08 -6.33 9.41
CA PHE A 36 -15.70 -7.66 9.44
C PHE A 36 -16.62 -7.87 10.63
N VAL A 37 -16.23 -7.40 11.82
CA VAL A 37 -17.07 -7.53 13.03
C VAL A 37 -18.35 -6.70 12.87
N VAL A 38 -18.22 -5.43 12.45
CA VAL A 38 -19.35 -4.51 12.33
C VAL A 38 -20.27 -4.91 11.18
N PHE A 39 -19.73 -5.08 9.97
CA PHE A 39 -20.57 -5.37 8.81
C PHE A 39 -20.95 -6.85 8.76
N GLY A 40 -20.01 -7.77 9.01
CA GLY A 40 -20.28 -9.22 8.93
C GLY A 40 -21.20 -9.74 10.04
N SER A 41 -20.92 -9.42 11.31
CA SER A 41 -21.69 -10.00 12.44
C SER A 41 -22.86 -9.12 12.90
N ALA A 42 -22.64 -7.81 13.05
CA ALA A 42 -23.62 -6.92 13.67
C ALA A 42 -24.74 -6.50 12.69
N ILE A 43 -24.39 -6.25 11.43
CA ILE A 43 -25.36 -5.87 10.38
C ILE A 43 -25.80 -7.10 9.56
N GLY A 44 -24.88 -8.01 9.26
CA GLY A 44 -25.17 -9.20 8.44
C GLY A 44 -26.24 -10.14 8.99
N SER A 45 -26.44 -10.18 10.32
CA SER A 45 -27.51 -10.97 10.96
C SER A 45 -28.92 -10.41 10.72
N ARG A 46 -29.03 -9.16 10.22
CA ARG A 46 -30.30 -8.49 9.90
C ARG A 46 -30.55 -8.35 8.40
N MET A 47 -29.61 -8.77 7.57
CA MET A 47 -29.70 -8.67 6.12
C MET A 47 -30.12 -9.99 5.50
N GLU A 48 -31.09 -9.93 4.59
CA GLU A 48 -31.51 -11.09 3.79
C GLU A 48 -30.40 -11.50 2.81
N ASN A 49 -30.48 -12.74 2.32
CA ASN A 49 -29.55 -13.26 1.32
C ASN A 49 -29.61 -12.41 0.05
N ILE A 50 -28.44 -12.00 -0.44
CA ILE A 50 -28.32 -11.27 -1.71
C ILE A 50 -28.23 -12.32 -2.81
N GLU A 51 -29.23 -12.38 -3.70
CA GLU A 51 -29.25 -13.29 -4.85
C GLU A 51 -29.00 -14.77 -4.50
N GLY A 52 -29.42 -15.21 -3.30
CA GLY A 52 -29.21 -16.58 -2.82
C GLY A 52 -27.85 -16.84 -2.16
N VAL A 53 -26.98 -15.84 -2.06
CA VAL A 53 -25.67 -15.89 -1.38
C VAL A 53 -25.75 -15.18 -0.03
N SER A 54 -25.10 -15.77 0.98
CA SER A 54 -24.97 -15.13 2.30
C SER A 54 -24.27 -13.78 2.19
N TYR A 55 -24.83 -12.75 2.83
CA TYR A 55 -24.24 -11.41 2.91
C TYR A 55 -22.75 -11.41 3.33
N GLY A 56 -22.37 -12.33 4.23
CA GLY A 56 -20.99 -12.49 4.68
C GLY A 56 -20.03 -12.86 3.54
N LEU A 57 -20.45 -13.74 2.62
CA LEU A 57 -19.64 -14.14 1.47
C LEU A 57 -19.52 -13.02 0.42
N PHE A 58 -20.52 -12.14 0.33
CA PHE A 58 -20.50 -10.99 -0.57
C PHE A 58 -19.57 -9.87 -0.08
N ILE A 59 -19.59 -9.58 1.22
CA ILE A 59 -18.83 -8.45 1.78
C ILE A 59 -17.34 -8.73 1.98
N VAL A 60 -16.93 -9.99 2.14
CA VAL A 60 -15.53 -10.38 2.33
C VAL A 60 -14.63 -9.96 1.16
N PRO A 61 -14.95 -10.29 -0.10
CA PRO A 61 -14.19 -9.78 -1.25
C PRO A 61 -14.22 -8.24 -1.35
N GLY A 62 -15.35 -7.60 -1.02
CA GLY A 62 -15.48 -6.15 -1.09
C GLY A 62 -14.56 -5.41 -0.11
N LEU A 63 -14.57 -5.83 1.16
CA LEU A 63 -13.73 -5.23 2.21
C LEU A 63 -12.24 -5.52 2.02
N THR A 64 -11.90 -6.72 1.54
CA THR A 64 -10.52 -7.06 1.21
C THR A 64 -10.01 -6.19 0.05
N MET A 65 -10.80 -6.01 -1.01
CA MET A 65 -10.46 -5.10 -2.11
C MET A 65 -10.31 -3.65 -1.66
N LEU A 66 -11.20 -3.15 -0.80
CA LEU A 66 -11.09 -1.80 -0.25
C LEU A 66 -9.77 -1.60 0.52
N SER A 67 -9.38 -2.60 1.32
CA SER A 67 -8.12 -2.57 2.07
C SER A 67 -6.91 -2.59 1.15
N VAL A 68 -6.89 -3.48 0.15
CA VAL A 68 -5.80 -3.59 -0.82
C VAL A 68 -5.63 -2.29 -1.61
N LEU A 69 -6.73 -1.70 -2.10
CA LEU A 69 -6.68 -0.43 -2.84
C LEU A 69 -6.15 0.71 -1.98
N THR A 70 -6.68 0.84 -0.75
CA THR A 70 -6.26 1.90 0.18
C THR A 70 -4.79 1.77 0.53
N GLN A 71 -4.32 0.55 0.82
CA GLN A 71 -2.94 0.30 1.19
C GLN A 71 -1.98 0.50 0.01
N SER A 72 -2.37 0.08 -1.19
CA SER A 72 -1.56 0.26 -2.42
C SER A 72 -1.35 1.74 -2.73
N ILE A 73 -2.43 2.54 -2.69
CA ILE A 73 -2.37 3.98 -2.95
C ILE A 73 -1.52 4.69 -1.88
N SER A 74 -1.74 4.34 -0.61
CA SER A 74 -1.00 4.93 0.51
C SER A 74 0.49 4.63 0.42
N ASN A 75 0.86 3.36 0.22
CA ASN A 75 2.26 2.94 0.10
C ASN A 75 2.97 3.56 -1.12
N ALA A 76 2.30 3.62 -2.27
CA ALA A 76 2.86 4.23 -3.48
C ALA A 76 3.09 5.74 -3.31
N SER A 77 2.11 6.44 -2.73
CA SER A 77 2.18 7.89 -2.53
C SER A 77 3.24 8.27 -1.50
N PHE A 78 3.39 7.47 -0.43
CA PHE A 78 4.31 7.75 0.67
C PHE A 78 5.79 7.68 0.25
N GLY A 79 6.13 6.87 -0.76
CA GLY A 79 7.49 6.79 -1.32
C GLY A 79 7.97 8.12 -1.93
N ILE A 80 7.06 8.88 -2.55
CA ILE A 80 7.39 10.14 -3.25
C ILE A 80 7.08 11.37 -2.38
N PHE A 81 5.96 11.34 -1.65
CA PHE A 81 5.52 12.49 -0.86
C PHE A 81 6.44 12.76 0.34
N PHE A 82 6.88 11.71 1.04
CA PHE A 82 7.67 11.88 2.26
C PHE A 82 9.06 12.49 2.02
N PRO A 83 9.83 12.09 0.98
CA PRO A 83 11.07 12.77 0.63
C PRO A 83 10.87 14.23 0.20
N LYS A 84 9.75 14.53 -0.46
CA LYS A 84 9.38 15.91 -0.82
C LYS A 84 9.07 16.75 0.42
N PHE A 85 8.33 16.20 1.38
CA PHE A 85 7.96 16.88 2.62
C PHE A 85 9.16 17.12 3.54
N THR A 86 10.07 16.14 3.64
CA THR A 86 11.27 16.23 4.48
C THR A 86 12.43 17.00 3.84
N GLY A 87 12.33 17.37 2.57
CA GLY A 87 13.40 18.04 1.81
C GLY A 87 14.52 17.11 1.33
N THR A 88 14.48 15.81 1.66
CA THR A 88 15.47 14.82 1.20
C THR A 88 15.38 14.54 -0.31
N ILE A 89 14.31 14.99 -0.98
CA ILE A 89 14.19 14.93 -2.44
C ILE A 89 15.32 15.68 -3.17
N TYR A 90 15.93 16.70 -2.55
CA TYR A 90 17.07 17.42 -3.14
C TYR A 90 18.34 16.57 -3.23
N GLU A 91 18.50 15.55 -2.38
CA GLU A 91 19.62 14.59 -2.48
C GLU A 91 19.48 13.74 -3.74
N LEU A 92 18.25 13.33 -4.05
CA LEU A 92 17.95 12.59 -5.27
C LEU A 92 18.11 13.45 -6.52
N LEU A 93 17.69 14.72 -6.46
CA LEU A 93 17.80 15.67 -7.57
C LEU A 93 19.22 16.18 -7.82
N SER A 94 20.09 16.15 -6.81
CA SER A 94 21.51 16.53 -6.96
C SER A 94 22.39 15.38 -7.45
N ALA A 95 21.94 14.13 -7.31
CA ALA A 95 22.61 12.98 -7.88
C ALA A 95 22.44 12.94 -9.43
N PRO A 96 23.45 12.46 -10.19
CA PRO A 96 23.36 12.35 -11.64
C PRO A 96 22.49 11.14 -12.05
N VAL A 97 21.18 11.22 -11.77
CA VAL A 97 20.17 10.18 -12.03
C VAL A 97 19.13 10.72 -13.00
N SER A 98 18.82 9.95 -14.05
CA SER A 98 17.79 10.35 -15.02
C SER A 98 16.39 10.22 -14.42
N PHE A 99 15.45 11.06 -14.86
CA PHE A 99 14.03 10.98 -14.46
C PHE A 99 13.45 9.57 -14.67
N TYR A 100 13.80 8.90 -15.77
CA TYR A 100 13.33 7.55 -16.06
C TYR A 100 13.80 6.52 -15.02
N GLU A 101 15.03 6.65 -14.53
CA GLU A 101 15.62 5.72 -13.55
C GLU A 101 14.94 5.87 -12.19
N THR A 102 14.70 7.12 -11.78
CA THR A 102 13.94 7.45 -10.58
C THR A 102 12.52 6.89 -10.63
N LEU A 103 11.84 7.06 -11.77
CA LEU A 103 10.47 6.61 -11.94
C LEU A 103 10.37 5.08 -11.88
N ILE A 104 11.26 4.36 -12.57
CA ILE A 104 11.31 2.89 -12.52
C ILE A 104 11.63 2.39 -11.11
N GLY A 105 12.56 3.02 -10.40
CA GLY A 105 12.93 2.65 -9.02
C GLY A 105 11.76 2.78 -8.04
N TYR A 106 11.07 3.93 -8.04
CA TYR A 106 9.93 4.16 -7.16
C TYR A 106 8.70 3.33 -7.53
N VAL A 107 8.37 3.22 -8.83
CA VAL A 107 7.23 2.41 -9.29
C VAL A 107 7.47 0.93 -9.02
N GLY A 108 8.68 0.42 -9.29
CA GLY A 108 9.03 -0.97 -8.98
C GLY A 108 8.97 -1.29 -7.49
N ALA A 109 9.44 -0.36 -6.65
CA ALA A 109 9.32 -0.50 -5.19
C ALA A 109 7.86 -0.45 -4.73
N ALA A 110 7.04 0.47 -5.28
CA ALA A 110 5.62 0.58 -4.94
C ALA A 110 4.83 -0.67 -5.35
N ALA A 111 5.09 -1.20 -6.55
CA ALA A 111 4.45 -2.42 -7.04
C ALA A 111 4.77 -3.63 -6.15
N THR A 112 6.03 -3.77 -5.74
CA THR A 112 6.46 -4.90 -4.90
C THR A 112 5.88 -4.82 -3.47
N LYS A 113 5.65 -3.61 -2.94
CA LYS A 113 5.01 -3.40 -1.63
C LYS A 113 3.49 -3.58 -1.63
N SER A 114 2.89 -3.60 -2.82
CA SER A 114 1.42 -3.66 -3.00
C SER A 114 0.93 -5.05 -3.44
N LEU A 115 1.85 -5.96 -3.75
CA LEU A 115 1.62 -7.40 -3.89
C LEU A 115 1.54 -8.05 -2.51
#